data_AF-A0A9R0T2C5-F1
#
_entry.id   AF-A0A9R0T2C5-F1
#
_cell.length_a   1.000
_cell.length_b   1.000
_cell.length_c   1.000
_cell.angle_alpha   90.00
_cell.angle_beta   90.00
_cell.angle_gamma   90.00
#
_symmetry.space_group_name_H-M   'P 1'
#
loop_
_entity.id
_entity.type
_entity.pdbx_description
1 polymer ?
#
loop_
_entity_poly.entity_id
_entity_poly.type
_entity_poly.pdbx_seq_one_letter_code
_entity_poly.pdbx_strand_id
1 'polypeptide(L)'
;MAVDGGHGGGNHPLRWTSPMSGFMLRRFVELIAGGVKTEKGFKEVHLNQVAKNCSEHFGLSIIGTQVYNHLRKWRARWVKISKLWDISGSLWDDNNYVISLEEENYLGHIKDHPKDVEYLNVPLENYVQMLAIFGSGIATEGMQ
;
A
#
# COMPACT_ATOMS: atom_id res chain seq x y z
N MET A 1 -33.02 -26.16 17.62
CA MET A 1 -33.00 -24.95 16.78
C MET A 1 -32.17 -23.91 17.54
N ALA A 2 -30.91 -23.74 17.18
CA ALA A 2 -30.08 -22.66 17.71
C ALA A 2 -30.24 -21.48 16.76
N VAL A 3 -30.71 -20.35 17.31
CA VAL A 3 -30.98 -19.14 16.54
C VAL A 3 -29.68 -18.45 16.17
N ASP A 4 -29.68 -18.05 14.91
CA ASP A 4 -28.71 -17.35 14.09
C ASP A 4 -27.78 -16.36 14.80
N GLY A 5 -26.51 -16.41 14.39
CA GLY A 5 -25.46 -15.51 14.83
C GLY A 5 -25.63 -14.13 14.21
N GLY A 6 -26.02 -13.16 15.05
CA GLY A 6 -26.00 -11.75 14.70
C GLY A 6 -24.57 -11.25 14.45
N HIS A 7 -24.06 -11.40 13.22
CA HIS A 7 -22.94 -10.61 12.75
C HIS A 7 -23.50 -9.30 12.22
N GLY A 8 -23.57 -8.31 13.11
CA GLY A 8 -23.95 -6.95 12.76
C GLY A 8 -23.11 -6.46 11.58
N GLY A 9 -23.77 -6.25 10.45
CA GLY A 9 -23.25 -5.51 9.30
C GLY A 9 -23.07 -4.05 9.67
N GLY A 10 -22.04 -3.76 10.46
CA GLY A 10 -21.63 -2.43 10.85
C GLY A 10 -20.40 -2.01 10.05
N ASN A 11 -20.44 -0.78 9.54
CA ASN A 11 -19.34 -0.07 8.88
C ASN A 11 -18.19 0.25 9.86
N HIS A 12 -17.82 -0.68 10.73
CA HIS A 12 -16.76 -0.49 11.71
C HIS A 12 -15.40 -0.46 10.99
N PRO A 13 -14.49 0.47 11.38
CA PRO A 13 -13.16 0.50 10.82
C PRO A 13 -12.42 -0.81 11.07
N LEU A 14 -12.06 -1.52 10.00
CA LEU A 14 -11.20 -2.70 10.08
C LEU A 14 -9.78 -2.26 10.50
N ARG A 15 -9.25 -2.86 11.55
CA ARG A 15 -7.85 -2.67 11.96
C ARG A 15 -6.95 -3.56 11.10
N TRP A 16 -6.41 -2.98 10.03
CA TRP A 16 -5.49 -3.66 9.13
C TRP A 16 -4.15 -3.97 9.81
N THR A 17 -3.67 -5.20 9.67
CA THR A 17 -2.32 -5.62 10.08
C THR A 17 -1.37 -5.65 8.88
N SER A 18 -0.07 -5.76 9.12
CA SER A 18 0.93 -5.92 8.04
C SER A 18 0.66 -7.16 7.18
N PRO A 19 0.42 -8.38 7.75
CA PRO A 19 0.08 -9.55 6.94
C PRO A 19 -1.18 -9.37 6.08
N MET A 20 -2.22 -8.72 6.61
CA MET A 20 -3.44 -8.42 5.85
C MET A 20 -3.17 -7.44 4.70
N SER A 21 -2.36 -6.42 4.95
CA SER A 21 -1.99 -5.43 3.93
C SER A 21 -1.19 -6.06 2.80
N GLY A 22 -0.16 -6.86 3.14
CA GLY A 22 0.64 -7.58 2.16
C GLY A 22 -0.20 -8.57 1.34
N PHE A 23 -1.11 -9.31 1.98
CA PHE A 23 -2.02 -10.22 1.26
C PHE A 23 -2.95 -9.46 0.30
N MET A 24 -3.60 -8.39 0.78
CA MET A 24 -4.49 -7.55 -0.01
C MET A 24 -3.78 -6.98 -1.25
N LEU A 25 -2.57 -6.43 -1.09
CA LEU A 25 -1.79 -5.88 -2.19
C LEU A 25 -1.36 -6.95 -3.20
N ARG A 26 -0.96 -8.14 -2.75
CA ARG A 26 -0.65 -9.26 -3.65
C ARG A 26 -1.85 -9.66 -4.52
N ARG A 27 -3.06 -9.66 -3.97
CA ARG A 27 -4.28 -9.95 -4.76
C ARG A 27 -4.52 -8.90 -5.86
N PHE A 28 -4.22 -7.63 -5.60
CA PHE A 28 -4.29 -6.60 -6.64
C PHE A 28 -3.23 -6.78 -7.73
N VAL A 29 -2.01 -7.19 -7.37
CA VAL A 29 -0.96 -7.51 -8.35
C VAL A 29 -1.41 -8.67 -9.25
N GLU A 30 -2.03 -9.71 -8.70
CA GLU A 30 -2.56 -10.83 -9.48
C GLU A 30 -3.67 -10.42 -10.45
N LEU A 31 -4.55 -9.50 -10.05
CA LEU A 31 -5.55 -8.94 -10.96
C LEU A 31 -4.89 -8.22 -12.15
N ILE A 32 -3.85 -7.41 -11.90
CA ILE A 32 -3.10 -6.73 -12.96
C ILE A 32 -2.41 -7.77 -13.87
N ALA A 33 -1.76 -8.78 -13.30
CA ALA A 33 -1.14 -9.87 -14.06
C ALA A 33 -2.16 -10.66 -14.91
N GLY A 34 -3.40 -10.76 -14.44
CA GLY A 34 -4.54 -11.33 -15.17
C GLY A 34 -5.14 -10.41 -16.25
N GLY A 35 -4.55 -9.24 -16.50
CA GLY A 35 -4.98 -8.32 -17.57
C GLY A 35 -5.97 -7.24 -17.15
N VAL A 36 -6.23 -7.05 -15.84
CA VAL A 36 -7.06 -5.95 -15.36
C VAL A 36 -6.35 -4.62 -15.63
N LYS A 37 -6.92 -3.81 -16.53
CA LYS A 37 -6.45 -2.45 -16.79
C LYS A 37 -6.84 -1.51 -15.65
N THR A 38 -5.86 -0.77 -15.13
CA THR A 38 -6.01 0.10 -13.96
C THR A 38 -5.89 1.60 -14.28
N GLU A 39 -5.97 1.99 -15.56
CA GLU A 39 -5.84 3.41 -16.01
C GLU A 39 -6.77 4.37 -15.24
N LYS A 40 -7.99 3.92 -14.90
CA LYS A 40 -8.97 4.68 -14.11
C LYS A 40 -9.15 4.15 -12.69
N GLY A 41 -8.22 3.32 -12.22
CA GLY A 41 -8.30 2.59 -10.96
C GLY A 41 -9.12 1.29 -11.03
N PHE A 42 -9.22 0.61 -9.89
CA PHE A 42 -9.97 -0.64 -9.76
C PHE A 42 -11.47 -0.40 -9.64
N LYS A 43 -12.25 -1.10 -10.47
CA LYS A 43 -13.72 -1.15 -10.38
C LYS A 43 -14.19 -1.89 -9.13
N GLU A 44 -15.43 -1.64 -8.73
CA GLU A 44 -16.08 -2.25 -7.57
C GLU A 44 -16.00 -3.79 -7.58
N VAL A 45 -16.21 -4.43 -8.74
CA VAL A 45 -16.11 -5.89 -8.86
C VAL A 45 -14.72 -6.42 -8.43
N HIS A 46 -13.65 -5.70 -8.75
CA HIS A 46 -12.29 -6.08 -8.35
C HIS A 46 -12.07 -5.86 -6.85
N LEU A 47 -12.58 -4.75 -6.31
CA LEU A 47 -12.51 -4.45 -4.87
C LEU A 47 -13.25 -5.51 -4.04
N ASN A 48 -14.44 -5.92 -4.49
CA ASN A 48 -15.24 -6.96 -3.86
C ASN A 48 -14.58 -8.34 -3.99
N GLN A 49 -13.94 -8.63 -5.12
CA GLN A 49 -13.16 -9.86 -5.29
C GLN A 49 -12.01 -9.93 -4.30
N VAL A 50 -11.20 -8.87 -4.18
CA VAL A 50 -10.10 -8.83 -3.19
C VAL A 50 -10.65 -8.89 -1.76
N ALA A 51 -11.76 -8.23 -1.48
CA ALA A 51 -12.41 -8.29 -0.16
C ALA A 51 -12.86 -9.71 0.20
N LYS A 52 -13.42 -10.44 -0.77
CA LYS A 52 -13.76 -11.87 -0.61
C LYS A 52 -12.52 -12.70 -0.33
N ASN A 53 -11.44 -12.52 -1.09
CA ASN A 53 -10.19 -13.24 -0.85
C ASN A 53 -9.62 -12.97 0.55
N CYS A 54 -9.61 -11.71 1.00
CA CYS A 54 -9.16 -11.36 2.35
C CYS A 54 -10.08 -11.98 3.42
N SER A 55 -11.40 -11.92 3.21
CA SER A 55 -12.37 -12.49 4.15
C SER A 55 -12.18 -13.99 4.34
N GLU A 56 -12.03 -14.72 3.24
CA GLU A 56 -11.77 -16.17 3.23
C GLU A 56 -10.43 -16.51 3.89
N HIS A 57 -9.38 -15.75 3.59
CA HIS A 57 -8.03 -16.03 4.10
C HIS A 57 -7.88 -15.75 5.60
N PHE A 58 -8.54 -14.71 6.12
CA PHE A 58 -8.40 -14.29 7.52
C PHE A 58 -9.58 -14.68 8.42
N GLY A 59 -10.65 -15.27 7.87
CA GLY A 59 -11.86 -15.61 8.63
C GLY A 59 -12.60 -14.38 9.18
N LEU A 60 -12.53 -13.25 8.45
CA LEU A 60 -13.13 -11.97 8.84
C LEU A 60 -14.18 -11.53 7.82
N SER A 61 -15.15 -10.70 8.23
CA SER A 61 -16.06 -10.05 7.29
C SER A 61 -15.45 -8.74 6.77
N ILE A 62 -14.76 -8.80 5.64
CA ILE A 62 -14.12 -7.65 4.97
C ILE A 62 -14.91 -7.29 3.72
N ILE A 63 -15.27 -6.01 3.55
CA ILE A 63 -16.05 -5.52 2.41
C ILE A 63 -15.22 -4.68 1.43
N GLY A 64 -15.69 -4.56 0.18
CA GLY A 64 -14.99 -3.81 -0.88
C GLY A 64 -14.65 -2.37 -0.50
N THR A 65 -15.53 -1.67 0.21
CA THR A 65 -15.28 -0.29 0.70
C THR A 65 -14.09 -0.21 1.66
N GLN A 66 -13.92 -1.20 2.54
CA GLN A 66 -12.77 -1.24 3.46
C GLN A 66 -11.46 -1.50 2.70
N VAL A 67 -11.48 -2.40 1.71
CA VAL A 67 -10.34 -2.65 0.82
C VAL A 67 -9.98 -1.39 0.03
N TYR A 68 -10.96 -0.72 -0.57
CA TYR A 68 -10.77 0.52 -1.32
C TYR A 68 -10.13 1.61 -0.46
N ASN A 69 -10.69 1.84 0.73
CA ASN A 69 -10.17 2.85 1.66
C ASN A 69 -8.73 2.53 2.10
N HIS A 70 -8.41 1.26 2.29
CA HIS A 70 -7.05 0.85 2.64
C HIS A 70 -6.09 0.98 1.45
N LEU A 71 -6.50 0.61 0.25
CA LEU A 71 -5.72 0.79 -0.97
C LEU A 71 -5.40 2.28 -1.22
N ARG A 72 -6.33 3.19 -0.92
CA ARG A 72 -6.07 4.64 -0.97
C ARG A 72 -4.97 5.09 -0.02
N LYS A 73 -4.88 4.50 1.19
CA LYS A 73 -3.79 4.77 2.12
C LYS A 73 -2.44 4.32 1.55
N TRP A 74 -2.40 3.14 0.94
CA TRP A 74 -1.20 2.66 0.24
C TRP A 74 -0.82 3.53 -0.96
N ARG A 75 -1.80 4.07 -1.71
CA ARG A 75 -1.51 5.05 -2.76
C ARG A 75 -0.93 6.36 -2.21
N ALA A 76 -1.44 6.85 -1.07
CA ALA A 76 -0.86 8.02 -0.40
C ALA A 76 0.58 7.74 0.07
N ARG A 77 0.85 6.53 0.57
CA ARG A 77 2.20 6.05 0.92
C ARG A 77 3.12 6.08 -0.30
N TRP A 78 2.68 5.55 -1.45
CA TRP A 78 3.42 5.60 -2.71
C TRP A 78 3.75 7.02 -3.15
N VAL A 79 2.77 7.94 -3.13
CA VAL A 79 3.00 9.36 -3.46
C VAL A 79 4.05 9.99 -2.54
N LYS A 80 4.08 9.61 -1.26
CA LYS A 80 5.08 10.10 -0.31
C LYS A 80 6.48 9.55 -0.63
N ILE A 81 6.59 8.25 -0.90
CA ILE A 81 7.83 7.58 -1.34
C ILE A 81 8.39 8.25 -2.60
N SER A 82 7.55 8.49 -3.62
CA SER A 82 8.00 9.13 -4.86
C SER A 82 8.59 10.52 -4.62
N LYS A 83 7.98 11.32 -3.74
CA LYS A 83 8.53 12.64 -3.38
C LYS A 83 9.85 12.57 -2.61
N LEU A 84 10.04 11.52 -1.80
CA LEU A 84 11.26 11.33 -1.02
C LEU A 84 12.42 10.80 -1.87
N TRP A 85 12.17 10.24 -3.05
CA TRP A 85 13.25 10.01 -4.01
C TRP A 85 13.78 11.31 -4.61
N ASP A 86 12.91 12.31 -4.79
CA ASP A 86 13.28 13.56 -5.47
C ASP A 86 13.94 14.60 -4.55
N ILE A 87 14.12 14.32 -3.25
CA ILE A 87 14.81 15.26 -2.36
C ILE A 87 16.33 15.19 -2.55
N SER A 88 17.00 16.33 -2.37
CA SER A 88 18.45 16.41 -2.49
C SER A 88 19.16 15.47 -1.52
N GLY A 89 20.13 14.70 -2.02
CA GLY A 89 20.95 13.79 -1.22
C GLY A 89 20.33 12.41 -1.00
N SER A 90 19.11 12.14 -1.51
CA SER A 90 18.53 10.79 -1.49
C SER A 90 19.32 9.84 -2.39
N LEU A 91 19.59 8.67 -1.84
CA LEU A 91 20.13 7.51 -2.55
C LEU A 91 19.11 6.37 -2.50
N TRP A 92 19.20 5.46 -3.46
CA TRP A 92 18.35 4.28 -3.51
C TRP A 92 19.16 3.00 -3.29
N ASP A 93 18.72 2.16 -2.36
CA ASP A 93 19.25 0.81 -2.17
C ASP A 93 18.25 -0.20 -2.74
N ASP A 94 18.52 -0.68 -3.96
CA ASP A 94 17.73 -1.69 -4.65
C ASP A 94 17.64 -3.02 -3.90
N ASN A 95 18.65 -3.39 -3.11
CA ASN A 95 18.68 -4.69 -2.46
C ASN A 95 17.71 -4.77 -1.28
N ASN A 96 17.54 -3.64 -0.58
CA ASN A 96 16.71 -3.55 0.63
C ASN A 96 15.44 -2.70 0.43
N TYR A 97 15.26 -2.09 -0.74
CA TYR A 97 14.20 -1.14 -1.04
C TYR A 97 14.16 0.02 -0.04
N VAL A 98 15.29 0.72 0.11
CA VAL A 98 15.47 1.81 1.08
C VAL A 98 15.76 3.12 0.36
N ILE A 99 15.10 4.20 0.79
CA ILE A 99 15.52 5.56 0.46
C ILE A 99 16.52 5.99 1.53
N SER A 100 17.78 6.14 1.14
CA SER A 100 18.88 6.42 2.05
C SER A 100 19.24 7.89 2.03
N LEU A 101 19.48 8.47 3.20
CA LEU A 101 20.06 9.79 3.38
C LEU A 101 21.25 9.67 4.33
N GLU A 102 22.33 10.38 4.01
CA GLU A 102 23.45 10.57 4.95
C GLU A 102 22.97 11.23 6.25
N GLU A 103 23.64 10.95 7.36
CA GLU A 103 23.20 11.31 8.71
C GLU A 103 22.84 12.79 8.86
N GLU A 104 23.69 13.70 8.37
CA GLU A 104 23.45 15.14 8.45
C GLU A 104 22.18 15.56 7.68
N ASN A 105 22.01 15.06 6.46
CA ASN A 105 20.82 15.33 5.62
C ASN A 105 19.56 14.71 6.23
N TYR A 106 19.66 13.50 6.76
CA TYR A 106 18.57 12.80 7.43
C TYR A 106 18.08 13.57 8.65
N LEU A 107 18.99 13.92 9.57
CA LEU A 107 18.66 14.65 10.81
C LEU A 107 18.06 16.03 10.50
N GLY A 108 18.59 16.73 9.49
CA GLY A 108 18.03 17.98 9.00
C GLY A 108 16.60 17.80 8.48
N HIS A 109 16.37 16.81 7.61
CA HIS A 109 15.05 16.55 7.01
C HIS A 109 13.99 16.18 8.04
N ILE A 110 14.27 15.24 8.95
CA ILE A 110 13.26 14.77 9.91
C ILE A 110 12.92 15.82 10.97
N LYS A 111 13.76 16.85 11.16
CA LYS A 111 13.43 17.97 12.05
C LYS A 111 12.21 18.75 11.54
N ASP A 112 12.14 18.97 10.22
CA ASP A 112 11.02 19.67 9.58
C ASP A 112 9.90 18.70 9.16
N HIS A 113 10.24 17.43 8.93
CA HIS A 113 9.33 16.39 8.46
C HIS A 113 9.41 15.10 9.31
N PRO A 114 9.04 15.15 10.61
CA PRO A 114 9.29 14.05 11.55
C PRO A 114 8.56 12.75 11.21
N LYS A 115 7.49 12.80 10.41
CA LYS A 115 6.77 11.60 9.95
C LYS A 115 7.52 10.83 8.85
N ASP A 116 8.56 11.42 8.27
CA ASP A 116 9.28 10.82 7.15
C ASP A 116 10.26 9.73 7.58
N VAL A 117 10.53 9.62 8.89
CA VAL A 117 11.25 8.51 9.51
C VAL A 117 10.67 7.13 9.16
N GLU A 118 9.37 7.04 8.84
CA GLU A 118 8.73 5.80 8.42
C GLU A 118 9.13 5.32 7.00
N TYR A 119 9.87 6.15 6.26
CA TYR A 119 10.23 5.93 4.85
C TYR A 119 11.74 6.04 4.58
N LEU A 120 12.46 6.82 5.37
CA LEU A 120 13.88 7.11 5.18
C LEU A 120 14.75 6.21 6.04
N ASN A 121 15.84 5.70 5.47
CA ASN A 121 16.82 4.83 6.13
C ASN A 121 16.19 3.55 6.74
N VAL A 122 15.02 3.13 6.24
CA VAL A 122 14.31 1.92 6.66
C VAL A 122 13.77 1.15 5.44
N PRO A 123 13.69 -0.20 5.48
CA PRO A 123 13.11 -0.99 4.40
C PRO A 123 11.64 -0.63 4.15
N LEU A 124 11.29 -0.35 2.89
CA LEU A 124 9.93 0.00 2.50
C LEU A 124 9.02 -1.23 2.42
N GLU A 125 8.08 -1.35 3.36
CA GLU A 125 7.10 -2.43 3.37
C GLU A 125 6.25 -2.46 2.08
N ASN A 126 6.10 -3.65 1.50
CA ASN A 126 5.30 -3.91 0.30
C ASN A 126 5.68 -3.03 -0.91
N TYR A 127 6.93 -2.57 -1.00
CA TYR A 127 7.41 -1.71 -2.07
C TYR A 127 7.14 -2.29 -3.46
N VAL A 128 7.52 -3.55 -3.69
CA VAL A 128 7.35 -4.22 -4.99
C VAL A 128 5.87 -4.25 -5.41
N GLN A 129 4.95 -4.51 -4.47
CA GLN A 129 3.52 -4.49 -4.76
C GLN A 129 3.03 -3.06 -5.05
N MET A 130 3.48 -2.06 -4.29
CA MET A 130 3.13 -0.66 -4.59
C MET A 130 3.63 -0.22 -5.97
N LEU A 131 4.87 -0.56 -6.33
CA LEU A 131 5.44 -0.27 -7.64
C LEU A 131 4.59 -0.90 -8.76
N ALA A 132 4.23 -2.18 -8.62
CA ALA A 132 3.40 -2.87 -9.61
C ALA A 132 1.99 -2.26 -9.75
N ILE A 133 1.40 -1.77 -8.65
CA ILE A 133 0.02 -1.24 -8.65
C ILE A 133 -0.02 0.24 -9.05
N PHE A 134 0.95 1.04 -8.62
CA PHE A 134 0.89 2.51 -8.70
C PHE A 134 2.02 3.15 -9.53
N GLY A 135 3.09 2.41 -9.82
CA GLY A 135 4.30 2.94 -10.46
C GLY A 135 4.08 3.46 -11.87
N SER A 136 3.15 2.90 -12.63
CA SER A 136 2.85 3.34 -14.00
C SER A 136 2.17 4.72 -14.10
N GLY A 137 1.71 5.29 -12.98
CA GLY A 137 0.98 6.58 -12.95
C GLY A 137 1.77 7.77 -12.42
N ILE A 138 3.04 7.59 -12.05
CA ILE A 138 3.96 8.67 -11.68
C ILE A 138 5.14 8.53 -12.64
N ALA A 139 5.46 9.59 -13.39
CA ALA A 139 6.56 9.58 -14.35
C ALA A 139 7.83 9.06 -13.68
N THR A 140 8.22 7.82 -14.01
CA THR A 140 9.47 7.18 -13.58
C THR A 140 10.61 7.64 -14.48
N GLU A 141 10.71 8.95 -14.75
CA GLU A 141 11.81 9.50 -15.57
C GLU A 141 13.13 9.59 -14.80
N GLY A 142 13.14 9.32 -13.48
CA GLY A 142 14.35 9.32 -12.65
C GLY A 142 14.83 7.95 -12.17
N MET A 143 14.21 6.84 -12.59
CA MET A 143 14.61 5.49 -12.16
C MET A 143 15.67 4.90 -13.10
N GLN A 144 16.87 5.48 -13.11
CA GLN A 144 18.04 4.88 -13.76
C GLN A 144 19.22 4.79 -12.82
#